data_AF-A0AAD7YXB9-F1
#
_entry.id   AF-A0AAD7YXB9-F1
#
_cell.length_a   1.000
_cell.length_b   1.000
_cell.length_c   1.000
_cell.angle_alpha   90.00
_cell.angle_beta   90.00
_cell.angle_gamma   90.00
#
_symmetry.space_group_name_H-M   'P 1'
#
loop_
_entity.id
_entity.type
_entity.pdbx_description
1 polymer ?
#
loop_
_entity_poly.entity_id
_entity_poly.type
_entity_poly.pdbx_seq_one_letter_code
_entity_poly.pdbx_strand_id
1 'polypeptide(L)'
;MSVRVRRVSRAVVEFCVLSDKNRENMPTDYKRKTDRGMASREIYDLAAEEVTLRHKSLRGAASSYNLNHTSLFRYIKKKTAYEANETANAPTVGYPEKTVFTASEEKVLCDYLLNCAAANFG
;
A
#
# COMPACT_ATOMS: atom_id res chain seq x y z
N MET A 1 17.28 -37.66 22.76
CA MET A 1 15.81 -37.49 22.78
C MET A 1 15.38 -37.01 21.40
N SER A 2 14.59 -37.82 20.69
CA SER A 2 14.26 -37.58 19.27
C SER A 2 13.05 -36.64 19.15
N VAL A 3 13.22 -35.46 18.55
CA VAL A 3 12.14 -34.48 18.34
C VAL A 3 11.27 -34.96 17.17
N ARG A 4 10.04 -35.36 17.49
CA ARG A 4 9.05 -35.82 16.50
C ARG A 4 8.43 -34.59 15.83
N VAL A 5 8.88 -34.26 14.61
CA VAL A 5 8.29 -33.22 13.76
C VAL A 5 6.84 -33.61 13.47
N ARG A 6 5.88 -32.85 14.01
CA ARG A 6 4.45 -33.05 13.73
C ARG A 6 4.21 -32.72 12.25
N ARG A 7 3.93 -33.74 11.44
CA ARG A 7 3.49 -33.56 10.05
C ARG A 7 2.18 -32.77 10.09
N VAL A 8 2.18 -31.57 9.52
CA VAL A 8 0.96 -30.85 9.19
C VAL A 8 0.16 -31.76 8.26
N SER A 9 -1.10 -32.04 8.62
CA SER A 9 -1.96 -32.92 7.85
C SER A 9 -2.13 -32.38 6.43
N ARG A 10 -2.05 -33.27 5.44
CA ARG A 10 -2.20 -32.93 4.00
C ARG A 10 -3.49 -32.14 3.71
N ALA A 11 -4.54 -32.38 4.49
CA ALA A 11 -5.79 -31.64 4.45
C ALA A 11 -5.65 -30.15 4.80
N VAL A 12 -4.77 -29.78 5.74
CA VAL A 12 -4.52 -28.37 6.12
C VAL A 12 -3.74 -27.66 5.00
N VAL A 13 -2.78 -28.34 4.40
CA VAL A 13 -2.04 -27.83 3.23
C VAL A 13 -2.99 -27.65 2.04
N GLU A 14 -3.87 -28.62 1.78
CA GLU A 14 -4.89 -28.53 0.72
C GLU A 14 -5.90 -27.40 0.98
N PHE A 15 -6.35 -27.18 2.22
CA PHE A 15 -7.30 -26.11 2.55
C PHE A 15 -6.72 -24.70 2.34
N CYS A 16 -5.45 -24.48 2.70
CA CYS A 16 -4.75 -23.23 2.40
C CYS A 16 -4.63 -23.01 0.87
N VAL A 17 -4.22 -24.04 0.13
CA VAL A 17 -4.08 -23.96 -1.34
C VAL A 17 -5.43 -23.76 -2.04
N LEU A 18 -6.52 -24.31 -1.50
CA LEU A 18 -7.88 -24.10 -2.01
C LEU A 18 -8.43 -22.70 -1.70
N SER A 19 -8.04 -22.11 -0.57
CA SER A 19 -8.40 -20.73 -0.22
C SER A 19 -7.73 -19.71 -1.15
N ASP A 20 -6.50 -19.98 -1.60
CA ASP A 20 -5.80 -19.13 -2.57
C ASP A 20 -6.37 -19.23 -3.99
N LYS A 21 -6.89 -20.41 -4.39
CA LYS A 21 -7.50 -20.61 -5.73
C LYS A 21 -8.92 -20.04 -5.87
N ASN A 22 -9.65 -19.84 -4.78
CA ASN A 22 -11.03 -19.31 -4.82
C ASN A 22 -11.11 -17.77 -4.91
N ARG A 23 -9.99 -17.06 -5.04
CA ARG A 23 -9.98 -15.58 -5.15
C ARG A 23 -10.42 -15.03 -6.51
N GLU A 24 -10.45 -15.84 -7.57
CA GLU A 24 -10.72 -15.36 -8.94
C GLU A 24 -12.19 -15.03 -9.24
N ASN A 25 -13.16 -15.44 -8.43
CA ASN A 25 -14.60 -15.33 -8.75
C ASN A 25 -15.46 -14.59 -7.70
N MET A 26 -14.87 -13.70 -6.90
CA MET A 26 -15.64 -12.80 -6.03
C MET A 26 -16.14 -11.59 -6.84
N PRO A 27 -17.45 -11.28 -6.89
CA PRO A 27 -18.02 -10.11 -7.59
C PRO A 27 -17.53 -8.71 -7.12
N THR A 28 -16.47 -8.65 -6.31
CA THR A 28 -15.92 -7.45 -5.68
C THR A 28 -14.49 -7.14 -6.15
N ASP A 29 -14.06 -7.61 -7.32
CA ASP A 29 -12.78 -7.18 -7.91
C ASP A 29 -12.94 -5.79 -8.56
N TYR A 30 -12.88 -4.73 -7.74
CA TYR A 30 -12.93 -3.36 -8.24
C TYR A 30 -11.67 -3.02 -9.03
N LYS A 31 -11.81 -2.93 -10.35
CA LYS A 31 -10.77 -2.41 -11.24
C LYS A 31 -10.92 -0.90 -11.37
N ARG A 32 -9.82 -0.16 -11.14
CA ARG A 32 -9.82 1.30 -11.28
C ARG A 32 -10.10 1.71 -12.72
N LYS A 33 -10.86 2.79 -12.88
CA LYS A 33 -11.18 3.36 -14.22
C LYS A 33 -10.06 4.24 -14.78
N THR A 34 -9.16 4.72 -13.94
CA THR A 34 -8.09 5.67 -14.32
C THR A 34 -6.86 5.49 -13.45
N ASP A 35 -5.68 5.75 -14.03
CA ASP A 35 -4.40 5.69 -13.33
C ASP A 35 -4.06 6.96 -12.53
N ARG A 36 -4.98 7.94 -12.56
CA ARG A 36 -4.82 9.20 -11.82
C ARG A 36 -4.63 8.92 -10.32
N GLY A 37 -3.56 9.47 -9.75
CA GLY A 37 -3.20 9.30 -8.34
C GLY A 37 -2.37 8.05 -8.02
N MET A 38 -1.91 7.29 -9.02
CA MET A 38 -0.89 6.23 -8.85
C MET A 38 0.53 6.68 -9.15
N ALA A 39 0.73 7.95 -9.48
CA ALA A 39 2.06 8.47 -9.79
C ALA A 39 2.98 8.35 -8.57
N SER A 40 4.20 7.86 -8.82
CA SER A 40 5.25 7.74 -7.81
C SER A 40 5.72 9.12 -7.35
N ARG A 41 6.40 9.14 -6.20
CA ARG A 41 6.98 10.37 -5.65
C ARG A 41 7.96 11.03 -6.62
N GLU A 42 8.74 10.24 -7.34
CA GLU A 42 9.72 10.70 -8.33
C GLU A 42 9.07 11.55 -9.44
N ILE A 43 7.89 11.15 -9.92
CA ILE A 43 7.15 11.91 -10.94
C ILE A 43 6.70 13.26 -10.39
N TYR A 44 6.29 13.31 -9.11
CA TYR A 44 5.94 14.56 -8.44
C TYR A 44 7.15 15.46 -8.24
N ASP A 45 8.32 14.91 -7.95
CA ASP A 45 9.56 15.67 -7.80
C ASP A 45 9.98 16.33 -9.13
N LEU A 46 9.98 15.56 -10.22
CA LEU A 46 10.26 16.10 -11.56
C LEU A 46 9.27 17.19 -11.97
N ALA A 47 7.97 16.97 -11.73
CA ALA A 47 6.95 17.95 -12.04
C ALA A 47 7.07 19.22 -11.18
N ALA A 48 7.48 19.09 -9.92
CA ALA A 48 7.73 20.23 -9.03
C ALA A 48 8.93 21.05 -9.53
N GLU A 49 10.02 20.40 -9.94
CA GLU A 49 11.21 21.05 -10.52
C GLU A 49 10.88 21.83 -11.80
N GLU A 50 10.00 21.30 -12.65
CA GLU A 50 9.54 22.04 -13.84
C GLU A 50 8.81 23.34 -13.50
N VAL A 51 8.09 23.38 -12.38
CA VAL A 51 7.37 24.58 -11.93
C VAL A 51 8.34 25.55 -11.25
N THR A 52 9.26 25.06 -10.41
CA THR A 52 10.15 25.91 -9.61
C THR A 52 11.37 26.41 -10.40
N LEU A 53 12.04 25.53 -11.15
CA LEU A 53 13.27 25.86 -11.88
C LEU A 53 12.99 26.39 -13.29
N ARG A 54 12.04 25.77 -14.00
CA ARG A 54 11.74 26.13 -15.40
C ARG A 54 10.60 27.14 -15.53
N HIS A 55 10.03 27.59 -14.40
CA HIS A 55 8.93 28.54 -14.32
C HIS A 55 7.73 28.20 -15.24
N LYS A 56 7.49 26.92 -15.50
CA LYS A 56 6.31 26.49 -16.25
C LYS A 56 5.05 26.72 -15.42
N SER A 57 3.93 26.95 -16.10
CA SER A 57 2.64 27.02 -15.43
C SER A 57 2.31 25.69 -14.75
N LEU A 58 1.70 25.76 -13.58
CA LEU A 58 1.39 24.58 -12.77
C LEU A 58 0.47 23.60 -13.51
N ARG A 59 -0.47 24.12 -14.31
CA ARG A 59 -1.33 23.31 -15.18
C ARG A 59 -0.55 22.66 -16.33
N GLY A 60 0.40 23.38 -16.93
CA GLY A 60 1.25 22.86 -18.01
C GLY A 60 2.15 21.73 -17.53
N ALA A 61 2.83 21.92 -16.40
CA ALA A 61 3.65 20.89 -15.78
C ALA A 61 2.80 19.70 -15.31
N ALA A 62 1.62 19.92 -14.72
CA ALA A 62 0.77 18.80 -14.34
C ALA A 62 0.31 17.98 -15.57
N SER A 63 0.01 18.64 -16.69
CA SER A 63 -0.43 17.97 -17.91
C SER A 63 0.67 17.13 -18.56
N SER A 64 1.93 17.56 -18.53
CA SER A 64 3.05 16.80 -19.12
C SER A 64 3.29 15.46 -18.41
N TYR A 65 3.04 15.40 -17.10
CA TYR A 65 3.22 14.20 -16.28
C TYR A 65 1.91 13.46 -15.96
N ASN A 66 0.80 13.80 -16.62
CA ASN A 66 -0.54 13.23 -16.36
C ASN A 66 -0.97 13.32 -14.88
N LEU A 67 -0.54 14.36 -14.18
CA LEU A 67 -0.88 14.64 -12.79
C LEU A 67 -2.11 15.56 -12.67
N ASN A 68 -2.76 15.51 -11.52
CA ASN A 68 -3.73 16.55 -11.18
C ASN A 68 -3.00 17.79 -10.65
N HIS A 69 -3.23 18.95 -11.28
CA HIS A 69 -2.68 20.24 -10.86
C HIS A 69 -2.90 20.55 -9.37
N THR A 70 -4.05 20.20 -8.78
CA THR A 70 -4.26 20.44 -7.34
C THR A 70 -3.39 19.55 -6.45
N SER A 71 -3.17 18.29 -6.85
CA SER A 71 -2.27 17.38 -6.16
C SER A 71 -0.82 17.84 -6.26
N LEU A 72 -0.40 18.32 -7.45
CA LEU A 72 0.94 18.87 -7.66
C LEU A 72 1.17 20.12 -6.79
N PHE A 73 0.21 21.04 -6.75
CA PHE A 73 0.29 22.22 -5.89
C PHE A 73 0.41 21.85 -4.40
N ARG A 74 -0.41 20.90 -3.93
CA ARG A 74 -0.33 20.40 -2.56
C ARG A 74 1.03 19.75 -2.27
N TYR A 75 1.59 19.02 -3.23
CA TYR A 75 2.91 18.40 -3.10
C TYR A 75 4.01 19.46 -2.97
N ILE A 76 4.01 20.46 -3.86
CA ILE A 76 4.97 21.58 -3.81
C ILE A 76 4.92 22.26 -2.44
N LYS A 77 3.72 22.58 -1.94
CA LYS A 77 3.58 23.21 -0.62
C LYS A 77 4.14 22.36 0.53
N LYS A 78 3.95 21.04 0.48
CA LYS A 78 4.53 20.12 1.47
C LYS A 78 6.05 20.04 1.35
N LYS A 79 6.57 20.00 0.12
CA LYS A 79 8.01 19.97 -0.18
C LYS A 79 8.70 21.23 0.32
N THR A 80 8.14 22.41 0.07
CA THR A 80 8.68 23.68 0.57
C THR A 80 8.64 23.76 2.09
N ALA A 81 7.58 23.26 2.74
CA ALA A 81 7.50 23.21 4.20
C ALA A 81 8.52 22.24 4.82
N TYR A 82 8.80 21.13 4.14
CA TYR A 82 9.85 20.18 4.53
C TYR A 82 11.26 20.80 4.37
N GLU A 83 11.53 21.47 3.25
CA GLU A 83 12.80 22.18 3.01
C GLU A 83 13.02 23.35 3.99
N ALA A 84 11.94 24.01 4.42
CA ALA A 84 11.96 25.05 5.45
C ALA A 84 12.08 24.50 6.88
N ASN A 85 12.19 23.18 7.08
CA ASN A 85 12.21 22.50 8.38
C ASN A 85 10.95 22.73 9.25
N GLU A 86 9.83 23.12 8.66
CA GLU A 86 8.55 23.26 9.38
C GLU A 86 7.91 21.90 9.67
N THR A 87 8.29 20.87 8.90
CA THR A 87 7.72 19.52 9.00
C THR A 87 8.83 18.49 9.12
N ALA A 88 8.73 17.57 10.09
CA ALA A 88 9.74 16.53 10.32
C ALA A 88 9.75 15.42 9.24
N ASN A 89 8.61 15.21 8.57
CA ASN A 89 8.43 14.11 7.64
C ASN A 89 8.53 14.57 6.17
N ALA A 90 9.21 13.78 5.36
CA ALA A 90 9.30 13.99 3.93
C ALA A 90 7.92 13.95 3.25
N PRO A 91 7.71 14.68 2.13
CA PRO A 91 6.42 14.71 1.44
C PRO A 91 6.04 13.33 0.87
N THR A 92 5.00 12.72 1.45
CA THR A 92 4.42 11.45 0.98
C THR A 92 3.33 11.69 -0.06
N VAL A 93 3.29 10.83 -1.07
CA VAL A 93 2.25 10.77 -2.11
C VAL A 93 1.40 9.51 -1.95
N GLY A 94 0.14 9.57 -2.39
CA GLY A 94 -0.80 8.46 -2.25
C GLY A 94 -1.52 8.41 -0.89
N TYR A 95 -2.27 7.33 -0.68
CA TYR A 95 -2.91 7.06 0.59
C TYR A 95 -1.93 6.30 1.49
N PRO A 96 -1.79 6.69 2.77
CA PRO A 96 -1.04 5.86 3.71
C PRO A 96 -1.73 4.50 3.84
N GLU A 97 -0.94 3.47 4.04
CA GLU A 97 -1.45 2.14 4.37
C GLU A 97 -2.28 2.24 5.65
N LYS A 98 -3.54 1.77 5.58
CA LYS A 98 -4.47 1.75 6.73
C LYS A 98 -4.39 0.40 7.45
N THR A 99 -3.18 -0.09 7.69
CA THR A 99 -2.97 -1.33 8.42
C THR A 99 -3.35 -1.10 9.89
N VAL A 100 -4.30 -1.89 10.39
CA VAL A 100 -4.74 -1.82 11.80
C VAL A 100 -3.76 -2.58 12.70
N PHE A 101 -3.22 -3.69 12.18
CA PHE A 101 -2.25 -4.52 12.87
C PHE A 101 -0.90 -4.45 12.17
N THR A 102 0.16 -4.59 12.95
CA THR A 102 1.50 -4.86 12.45
C THR A 102 1.59 -6.32 11.99
N ALA A 103 2.52 -6.64 11.10
CA ALA A 103 2.72 -8.02 10.62
C ALA A 103 2.97 -9.03 11.77
N SER A 104 3.59 -8.59 12.87
CA SER A 104 3.75 -9.40 14.08
C SER A 104 2.43 -9.67 14.80
N GLU A 105 1.57 -8.67 14.93
CA GLU A 105 0.25 -8.80 15.57
C GLU A 105 -0.69 -9.66 14.73
N GLU A 106 -0.67 -9.49 13.41
CA GLU A 106 -1.42 -10.33 12.47
C GLU A 106 -1.05 -11.81 12.61
N LYS A 107 0.24 -12.10 12.79
CA LYS A 107 0.72 -13.46 12.99
C LYS A 107 0.21 -14.06 14.31
N VAL A 108 0.29 -13.30 15.40
CA VAL A 108 -0.22 -13.74 16.71
C VAL A 108 -1.73 -14.00 16.65
N LEU A 109 -2.48 -13.13 15.97
CA LEU A 109 -3.91 -13.30 15.78
C LEU A 109 -4.23 -14.54 14.95
N CYS A 110 -3.49 -14.79 13.87
CA CYS A 110 -3.64 -16.00 13.06
C CYS A 110 -3.40 -17.27 13.89
N ASP A 111 -2.30 -17.32 14.65
CA ASP A 111 -1.97 -18.47 15.49
C ASP A 111 -3.04 -18.72 16.56
N TYR A 112 -3.57 -17.65 17.17
CA TYR A 112 -4.68 -17.74 18.12
C TYR A 112 -5.94 -18.33 17.49
N LEU A 113 -6.35 -17.82 16.33
CA LEU A 113 -7.54 -18.32 15.62
C LEU A 113 -7.39 -19.78 15.23
N LEU A 114 -6.20 -20.19 14.76
CA LEU A 114 -5.90 -21.60 14.44
C LEU A 114 -5.98 -22.49 15.68
N ASN A 115 -5.47 -22.04 16.83
CA ASN A 115 -5.57 -22.78 18.09
C ASN A 115 -7.02 -22.94 18.55
N CYS A 116 -7.83 -21.88 18.47
CA CYS A 116 -9.26 -21.94 18.79
C CYS A 116 -10.02 -22.88 17.86
N ALA A 117 -9.69 -22.87 16.56
CA ALA A 117 -10.32 -23.77 15.59
C ALA A 117 -9.97 -25.24 15.90
N ALA A 118 -8.70 -25.53 16.17
CA ALA A 118 -8.27 -26.86 16.56
C ALA A 118 -8.89 -27.34 17.88
N ALA A 119 -9.13 -26.45 18.84
CA ALA A 119 -9.76 -26.80 20.11
C ALA A 119 -11.25 -27.11 19.99
N ASN A 120 -11.98 -26.46 19.07
CA ASN A 120 -13.43 -26.60 18.94
C ASN A 120 -13.85 -27.62 17.85
N PHE A 121 -13.03 -27.82 16.83
CA PHE A 121 -13.35 -28.67 15.67
C PHE A 121 -12.30 -29.77 15.42
N GLY A 122 -11.36 -29.97 16.35
CA GLY A 122 -10.30 -30.98 16.29
C GLY A 122 -10.66 -32.30 16.93
#